data_AF-A0A399ZGV9-F1
#
_entry.id   AF-A0A399ZGV9-F1
#
_cell.length_a   1.000
_cell.length_b   1.000
_cell.length_c   1.000
_cell.angle_alpha   90.00
_cell.angle_beta   90.00
_cell.angle_gamma   90.00
#
_symmetry.space_group_name_H-M   'P 1'
#
loop_
_entity.id
_entity.type
_entity.pdbx_description
1 polymer ?
#
loop_
_entity_poly.entity_id
_entity_poly.type
_entity_poly.pdbx_seq_one_letter_code
_entity_poly.pdbx_strand_id
1 'polypeptide(L)'
;MNAEDKPARHRLSVLELAERLGNVREACRQRGVSRTQFYESKRRFQTHGIEGLKDLPPIHKTHPQTTPPEMVERIPANPTRGCNWTG
;
A
#
# COMPACT_ATOMS: atom_id res chain seq x y z
N MET A 1 -21.95 -0.31 8.66
CA MET A 1 -20.48 -0.09 8.59
C MET A 1 -20.09 0.19 7.15
N ASN A 2 -19.45 1.33 6.86
CA ASN A 2 -18.90 1.62 5.54
C ASN A 2 -17.65 0.75 5.28
N ALA A 3 -17.47 0.29 4.04
CA ALA A 3 -16.34 -0.55 3.66
C ALA A 3 -15.00 0.18 3.79
N GLU A 4 -15.00 1.50 3.59
CA GLU A 4 -13.84 2.39 3.63
C GLU A 4 -13.22 2.50 5.03
N ASP A 5 -14.01 2.28 6.08
CA ASP A 5 -13.53 2.35 7.47
C ASP A 5 -12.88 1.04 7.96
N LYS A 6 -13.15 -0.09 7.29
CA LYS A 6 -12.60 -1.39 7.66
C LYS A 6 -11.06 -1.40 7.69
N PRO A 7 -10.35 -0.91 6.64
CA PRO A 7 -8.88 -0.87 6.66
C PRO A 7 -8.32 0.07 7.75
N ALA A 8 -8.98 1.20 7.99
CA ALA A 8 -8.56 2.16 9.02
C ALA A 8 -8.62 1.53 10.42
N ARG A 9 -9.73 0.86 10.76
CA ARG A 9 -9.89 0.14 12.04
C ARG A 9 -8.88 -0.97 12.20
N HIS A 10 -8.60 -1.73 11.13
CA HIS A 10 -7.59 -2.78 11.18
C HIS A 10 -6.21 -2.21 11.50
N ARG A 11 -5.76 -1.20 10.75
CA ARG A 11 -4.46 -0.53 10.97
C ARG A 11 -4.36 0.07 12.37
N LEU A 12 -5.41 0.72 12.86
CA LEU A 12 -5.47 1.25 14.22
C LEU A 12 -5.29 0.14 15.27
N SER A 13 -5.98 -0.99 15.10
CA SER A 13 -5.86 -2.13 16.02
C SER A 13 -4.45 -2.71 16.10
N VAL A 14 -3.65 -2.62 15.03
CA VAL A 14 -2.24 -3.05 15.05
C VAL A 14 -1.39 -2.08 15.86
N LEU A 15 -1.60 -0.77 15.68
CA LEU A 15 -0.88 0.26 16.42
C LEU A 15 -1.15 0.15 17.93
N GLU A 16 -2.42 0.01 18.31
CA GLU A 16 -2.82 -0.19 19.71
C GLU A 16 -2.26 -1.48 20.31
N LEU A 17 -2.27 -2.58 19.54
CA LEU A 17 -1.71 -3.85 19.99
C LEU A 17 -0.20 -3.75 20.20
N ALA A 18 0.52 -3.08 19.30
CA ALA A 18 1.96 -2.87 19.44
C ALA A 18 2.30 -2.02 20.67
N GLU A 19 1.47 -1.03 21.00
CA GLU A 19 1.62 -0.22 22.22
C GLU A 19 1.38 -1.05 23.48
N ARG A 20 0.29 -1.83 23.52
CA ARG A 20 -0.02 -2.70 24.67
C ARG A 20 1.04 -3.78 24.92
N LEU A 21 1.61 -4.33 23.84
CA LEU A 21 2.64 -5.37 23.95
C LEU A 21 4.05 -4.80 24.14
N GLY A 22 4.28 -3.53 23.83
CA GLY A 22 5.62 -2.95 23.71
C GLY A 22 6.49 -3.61 22.62
N ASN A 23 5.91 -4.46 21.77
CA ASN A 23 6.63 -5.27 20.79
C ASN A 23 5.95 -5.24 19.42
N VAL A 24 6.53 -4.47 18.51
CA VAL A 24 6.04 -4.29 17.14
C VAL A 24 6.07 -5.60 16.35
N ARG A 25 7.13 -6.41 16.50
CA ARG A 25 7.28 -7.66 15.74
C ARG A 25 6.20 -8.67 16.11
N GLU A 26 5.89 -8.76 17.39
CA GLU A 26 4.84 -9.61 17.92
C GLU A 26 3.46 -9.17 17.41
N ALA A 27 3.15 -7.87 17.53
CA ALA A 27 1.89 -7.31 17.04
C ALA A 27 1.70 -7.53 15.53
N CYS A 28 2.77 -7.32 14.73
CA CYS A 28 2.75 -7.57 13.29
C CYS A 28 2.46 -9.04 12.97
N ARG A 29 3.06 -9.99 13.71
CA ARG A 29 2.83 -11.42 13.54
C ARG A 29 1.38 -11.81 13.88
N GLN A 30 0.83 -11.27 14.97
CA GLN A 30 -0.54 -11.55 15.39
C GLN A 30 -1.61 -10.98 14.46
N ARG A 31 -1.33 -9.84 13.82
CA ARG A 31 -2.27 -9.16 12.91
C ARG A 31 -2.01 -9.43 11.43
N GLY A 32 -1.00 -10.23 11.09
CA GLY A 32 -0.69 -10.59 9.71
C GLY A 32 -0.25 -9.40 8.84
N VAL A 33 0.40 -8.40 9.43
CA VAL A 33 0.89 -7.21 8.70
C VAL A 33 2.42 -7.21 8.63
N SER A 34 2.95 -6.62 7.57
CA SER A 34 4.39 -6.43 7.46
C SER A 34 4.86 -5.27 8.35
N ARG A 35 6.14 -5.31 8.75
CA ARG A 35 6.77 -4.22 9.50
C ARG A 35 6.74 -2.91 8.71
N THR A 36 6.90 -2.97 7.39
CA THR A 36 6.83 -1.80 6.50
C THR A 36 5.46 -1.13 6.60
N GLN A 37 4.38 -1.90 6.46
CA GLN A 37 3.02 -1.38 6.59
C GLN A 37 2.75 -0.78 7.97
N PHE A 38 3.31 -1.38 9.03
CA PHE A 38 3.21 -0.83 10.38
C PHE A 38 3.82 0.57 10.46
N TYR A 39 5.05 0.77 9.99
CA TYR A 39 5.71 2.08 10.06
C TYR A 39 5.06 3.12 9.14
N GLU A 40 4.59 2.72 7.96
CA GLU A 40 3.82 3.60 7.09
C GLU A 40 2.52 4.07 7.75
N SER A 41 1.77 3.12 8.34
CA SER A 41 0.53 3.43 9.06
C SER A 41 0.81 4.32 10.27
N LYS A 42 1.87 4.03 11.05
CA LYS A 42 2.28 4.85 12.19
C LYS A 42 2.62 6.28 11.76
N ARG A 43 3.40 6.44 10.68
CA ARG A 43 3.75 7.76 10.13
C ARG A 43 2.50 8.53 9.71
N ARG A 44 1.60 7.89 8.95
CA ARG A 44 0.35 8.53 8.51
C ARG A 44 -0.56 8.90 9.68
N PHE A 45 -0.63 8.06 10.70
CA PHE A 45 -1.38 8.34 11.92
C PHE A 45 -0.82 9.55 12.69
N GLN A 46 0.50 9.70 12.75
CA GLN A 46 1.13 10.86 13.38
C GLN A 46 0.86 12.18 12.63
N THR A 47 0.77 12.14 11.29
CA THR A 47 0.56 13.34 10.48
C THR A 47 -0.92 13.71 10.32
N HIS A 48 -1.81 12.72 10.17
CA HIS A 48 -3.21 12.92 9.78
C HIS A 48 -4.21 12.24 10.72
N GLY A 49 -3.77 11.62 11.82
CA GLY A 49 -4.64 10.89 12.74
C GLY A 49 -5.33 9.69 12.08
N ILE A 50 -6.57 9.43 12.48
CA ILE A 50 -7.38 8.31 11.97
C ILE A 50 -7.65 8.44 10.48
N GLU A 51 -7.79 9.66 9.94
CA GLU A 51 -8.00 9.90 8.52
C GLU A 51 -6.82 9.40 7.67
N GLY A 52 -5.58 9.49 8.20
CA GLY A 52 -4.39 8.96 7.54
C GLY A 52 -4.35 7.44 7.42
N LEU A 53 -5.22 6.73 8.15
CA LEU A 53 -5.34 5.27 8.10
C LEU A 53 -6.42 4.79 7.13
N LYS A 54 -7.25 5.69 6.58
CA LYS A 54 -8.20 5.34 5.53
C LYS A 54 -7.46 5.04 4.22
N ASP A 55 -8.11 4.26 3.35
CA ASP A 55 -7.56 4.06 2.01
C ASP A 55 -7.71 5.34 1.20
N LEU A 56 -6.65 5.69 0.47
CA LEU A 56 -6.71 6.81 -0.46
C LEU A 56 -7.59 6.42 -1.64
N PRO A 57 -8.32 7.39 -2.22
CA PRO A 57 -9.10 7.14 -3.42
C PRO A 57 -8.19 6.57 -4.53
N PRO A 58 -8.72 5.67 -5.38
CA PRO A 58 -7.96 5.16 -6.51
C PRO A 58 -7.39 6.30 -7.36
N ILE A 59 -6.11 6.18 -7.73
CA ILE A 59 -5.48 7.12 -8.66
C ILE A 59 -6.30 7.12 -9.95
N HIS A 60 -6.72 8.31 -10.41
CA HIS A 60 -7.49 8.45 -11.64
C HIS A 60 -6.70 7.86 -12.82
N LYS A 61 -7.34 6.96 -13.58
CA LYS A 61 -6.72 6.22 -14.69
C LYS A 61 -6.47 7.08 -15.93
N THR A 62 -7.15 8.21 -16.02
CA THR A 62 -7.10 9.13 -17.15
C THR A 62 -6.27 10.34 -16.78
N HIS A 63 -5.07 10.41 -17.34
CA HIS A 63 -4.23 11.60 -17.31
C HIS A 63 -4.32 12.29 -18.69
N PRO A 64 -4.28 13.63 -18.79
CA PRO A 64 -4.31 14.32 -20.09
C PRO A 64 -3.18 13.88 -21.04
N GLN A 65 -2.09 13.39 -20.45
CA GLN A 65 -0.93 12.85 -21.17
C GLN A 65 -0.93 11.33 -21.27
N THR A 66 -2.09 10.67 -21.06
CA THR A 66 -2.25 9.24 -21.30
C THR A 66 -1.98 8.96 -22.78
N THR A 67 -1.10 7.99 -23.04
CA THR A 67 -0.72 7.58 -24.38
C THR A 67 -1.94 7.18 -25.22
N PRO A 68 -2.10 7.72 -26.45
CA PRO A 68 -3.21 7.35 -27.33
C PRO A 68 -3.22 5.85 -27.64
N PRO A 69 -4.39 5.22 -27.76
CA PRO A 69 -4.51 3.77 -28.04
C PRO A 69 -3.72 3.33 -29.28
N GLU A 70 -3.72 4.14 -30.33
CA GLU A 70 -2.95 3.91 -31.56
C GLU A 70 -1.45 3.73 -31.28
N MET A 71 -0.87 4.51 -30.36
CA MET A 71 0.54 4.41 -30.01
C MET A 71 0.82 3.16 -29.16
N VAL A 72 -0.11 2.78 -28.27
CA VAL A 72 -0.02 1.57 -27.46
C VAL A 72 -0.04 0.31 -28.32
N GLU A 73 -0.90 0.26 -29.35
CA GLU A 73 -0.98 -0.86 -30.30
C GLU A 73 0.29 -1.03 -31.15
N ARG A 74 1.04 0.05 -31.35
CA ARG A 74 2.33 0.03 -32.07
C ARG A 74 3.49 -0.46 -31.21
N ILE A 75 3.31 -0.64 -29.90
CA ILE A 75 4.33 -1.23 -29.03
C ILE A 75 4.30 -2.75 -29.25
N PRO A 76 5.32 -3.34 -29.90
CA PRO A 76 5.40 -4.79 -29.98
C PRO A 76 5.48 -5.35 -28.56
N ALA A 77 4.65 -6.35 -28.25
CA ALA A 77 4.74 -7.08 -26.99
C ALA A 77 6.17 -7.64 -26.89
N ASN A 78 7.02 -7.00 -26.08
CA ASN A 78 8.37 -7.47 -25.84
C ASN A 78 8.28 -8.60 -24.81
N PRO A 79 8.50 -9.87 -25.19
CA PRO A 79 8.66 -10.91 -24.21
C PRO A 79 10.03 -10.66 -23.58
N THR A 80 10.07 -9.93 -22.47
CA THR A 80 11.30 -9.76 -21.70
C THR A 80 11.78 -11.15 -21.28
N ARG A 81 12.66 -11.75 -22.08
CA ARG A 81 13.59 -12.77 -21.61
C ARG A 81 14.40 -12.06 -20.54
N GLY A 82 14.28 -12.54 -19.30
CA GLY A 82 15.04 -12.02 -18.18
C GLY A 82 16.52 -11.93 -18.54
N CYS A 83 17.14 -10.84 -18.13
CA CYS A 83 18.55 -10.57 -18.34
C CYS A 83 19.42 -11.77 -17.92
N ASN A 84 20.13 -12.37 -18.88
CA ASN A 84 21.26 -13.28 -18.63
C ASN A 84 22.57 -12.52 -18.83
N TRP A 85 22.95 -11.70 -17.84
CA TRP A 85 24.26 -11.07 -17.79
C TRP A 85 25.24 -11.99 -17.04
N THR A 86 25.74 -13.01 -17.73
CA THR A 86 27.01 -13.69 -17.41
C THR A 86 27.62 -14.18 -18.71
N GLY A 87 28.76 -13.59 -19.07
CA GLY A 87 29.63 -13.93 -20.19
C GLY A 87 30.96 -13.25 -19.95
#